data_AF-A0A2D4MKX6-F1
#
_entry.id   AF-A0A2D4MKX6-F1
#
_cell.length_a   1.000
_cell.length_b   1.000
_cell.length_c   1.000
_cell.angle_alpha   90.00
_cell.angle_beta   90.00
_cell.angle_gamma   90.00
#
_symmetry.space_group_name_H-M   'P 1'
#
loop_
_entity.id
_entity.type
_entity.pdbx_description
1 polymer ?
#
loop_
_entity_poly.entity_id
_entity_poly.type
_entity_poly.pdbx_seq_one_letter_code
_entity_poly.pdbx_strand_id
1 'polypeptide(L)'
;LLTLLGVPYIQAPAEAEATCAALVKSGHAWCVATEDMDALPFGAVRLLRHLGVRKSHLEEISLPTVLQKLGMTQEQFVDLCILLGCDYCGKVQGLGLKKALQLLQLHGSIEEVLRNTSRESHPIPDGWHLEEARRLFLQPEVADPGQAVLEWKEPDEEGLVNFLAHQKCMKESRVRGRLEKWQAARKKLRKAQESMAKAKGRPRKAAKTMKDFFPIQKRPNKAPVCSPARKKQKLSEKAPGICKRHSLGAL
;
A
#
# COMPACT_ATOMS: atom_id res chain seq x y z
N LEU A 1 13.25 21.75 12.13
CA LEU A 1 12.91 20.70 13.12
C LEU A 1 13.68 19.41 12.87
N LEU A 2 13.54 18.75 11.71
CA LEU A 2 14.24 17.48 11.42
C LEU A 2 15.77 17.58 11.56
N THR A 3 16.35 18.68 11.05
CA THR A 3 17.78 18.99 11.21
C THR A 3 18.20 19.01 12.68
N LEU A 4 17.43 19.69 13.54
CA LEU A 4 17.69 19.78 14.98
C LEU A 4 17.47 18.43 15.69
N LEU A 5 16.59 17.57 15.17
CA LEU A 5 16.39 16.21 15.67
C LEU A 5 17.47 15.23 15.19
N GLY A 6 18.37 15.64 14.29
CA GLY A 6 19.35 14.76 13.66
C GLY A 6 18.75 13.74 12.71
N VAL A 7 17.55 13.99 12.18
CA VAL A 7 16.86 13.10 11.23
C VAL A 7 17.28 13.47 9.80
N PRO A 8 17.83 12.53 9.01
CA PRO A 8 18.14 12.80 7.62
C PRO A 8 16.85 12.96 6.82
N TYR A 9 16.86 13.87 5.85
CA TYR A 9 15.78 14.06 4.90
C TYR A 9 16.36 14.38 3.53
N ILE A 10 15.59 14.08 2.49
CA ILE A 10 15.93 14.35 1.10
C ILE A 10 14.80 15.21 0.54
N GLN A 11 15.15 16.24 -0.22
CA GLN A 11 14.18 17.01 -0.98
C GLN A 11 13.92 16.29 -2.30
N ALA A 12 12.72 15.75 -2.47
CA ALA A 12 12.31 15.19 -3.75
C ALA A 12 12.13 16.31 -4.79
N PRO A 13 12.52 16.10 -6.06
CA PRO A 13 12.31 17.08 -7.13
C PRO A 13 10.84 17.19 -7.54
N ALA A 14 10.10 16.09 -7.48
CA ALA A 14 8.67 16.00 -7.72
C ALA A 14 8.02 15.14 -6.62
N GLU A 15 7.41 14.01 -6.99
CA GLU A 15 6.67 13.16 -6.05
C GLU A 15 7.60 12.46 -5.04
N ALA A 16 7.22 12.56 -3.77
CA ALA A 16 8.02 12.03 -2.67
C ALA A 16 8.03 10.50 -2.67
N GLU A 17 6.89 9.85 -2.93
CA GLU A 17 6.77 8.40 -3.03
C GLU A 17 7.59 7.81 -4.19
N ALA A 18 7.74 8.55 -5.30
CA ALA A 18 8.59 8.14 -6.40
C ALA A 18 10.07 8.10 -5.98
N THR A 19 10.54 9.16 -5.30
CA THR A 19 11.90 9.20 -4.75
C THR A 19 12.10 8.12 -3.68
N CYS A 20 11.10 7.88 -2.83
CA CYS A 20 11.16 6.81 -1.83
C CYS A 20 11.23 5.43 -2.49
N ALA A 21 10.46 5.19 -3.56
CA ALA A 21 10.50 3.94 -4.31
C ALA A 21 11.89 3.72 -4.93
N ALA A 22 12.53 4.77 -5.47
CA ALA A 22 13.90 4.71 -6.00
C ALA A 22 14.94 4.38 -4.91
N LEU A 23 14.82 4.97 -3.72
CA LEU A 23 15.70 4.67 -2.58
C LEU A 23 15.55 3.21 -2.10
N VAL A 24 14.34 2.66 -2.12
CA VAL A 24 14.10 1.25 -1.78
C VAL A 24 14.64 0.31 -2.84
N LYS A 25 14.43 0.62 -4.13
CA LYS A 25 14.97 -0.17 -5.26
C LYS A 25 16.50 -0.22 -5.25
N SER A 26 17.15 0.88 -4.90
CA SER A 26 18.62 0.99 -4.80
C SER A 26 19.21 0.42 -3.50
N GLY A 27 18.37 -0.01 -2.55
CA GLY A 27 18.81 -0.64 -1.30
C GLY A 27 19.20 0.32 -0.17
N HIS A 28 19.00 1.64 -0.34
CA HIS A 28 19.25 2.64 0.70
C HIS A 28 18.18 2.61 1.81
N ALA A 29 16.98 2.12 1.50
CA ALA A 29 15.89 1.92 2.45
C ALA A 29 15.25 0.54 2.27
N TRP A 30 14.58 0.05 3.32
CA TRP A 30 13.94 -1.28 3.30
C TRP A 30 12.53 -1.27 2.69
N CYS A 31 11.75 -0.23 2.95
CA CYS A 31 10.38 -0.05 2.46
C CYS A 31 10.03 1.43 2.33
N VAL A 32 8.98 1.71 1.55
CA VAL A 32 8.30 3.02 1.54
C VAL A 32 7.20 2.99 2.59
N ALA A 33 7.12 4.01 3.44
CA ALA A 33 6.03 4.14 4.41
C ALA A 33 5.15 5.33 4.03
N THR A 34 3.97 5.05 3.51
CA THR A 34 2.98 6.07 3.12
C THR A 34 1.58 5.47 3.15
N GLU A 35 0.57 6.31 3.36
CA GLU A 35 -0.83 5.90 3.21
C GLU A 35 -1.28 5.92 1.75
N ASP A 36 -0.52 6.61 0.90
CA ASP A 36 -0.79 6.75 -0.52
C ASP A 36 -0.48 5.46 -1.28
N MET A 37 -1.43 5.02 -2.10
CA MET A 37 -1.32 3.80 -2.88
C MET A 37 -0.58 4.00 -4.20
N ASP A 38 -0.42 5.25 -4.64
CA ASP A 38 0.28 5.59 -5.89
C ASP A 38 1.79 5.33 -5.80
N ALA A 39 2.31 5.08 -4.59
CA ALA A 39 3.63 4.52 -4.39
C ALA A 39 3.86 3.18 -5.15
N LEU A 40 2.84 2.35 -5.31
CA LEU A 40 2.95 1.06 -6.01
C LEU A 40 3.19 1.23 -7.53
N PRO A 41 2.43 2.05 -8.29
CA PRO A 41 2.72 2.32 -9.70
C PRO A 41 4.07 3.02 -9.91
N PHE A 42 4.58 3.84 -8.98
CA PHE A 42 5.98 4.31 -9.01
C PHE A 42 7.02 3.20 -8.76
N GLY A 43 6.56 2.02 -8.36
CA GLY A 43 7.36 0.82 -8.19
C GLY A 43 7.91 0.62 -6.78
N ALA A 44 7.23 1.11 -5.75
CA ALA A 44 7.56 0.79 -4.36
C ALA A 44 7.48 -0.72 -4.12
N VAL A 45 8.64 -1.38 -4.10
CA VAL A 45 8.74 -2.85 -3.99
C VAL A 45 8.09 -3.37 -2.70
N ARG A 46 8.21 -2.59 -1.62
CA ARG A 46 7.59 -2.83 -0.31
C ARG A 46 6.96 -1.54 0.18
N LEU A 47 5.65 -1.55 0.37
CA LEU A 47 4.88 -0.45 0.91
C LEU A 47 4.36 -0.83 2.30
N LEU A 48 4.63 0.02 3.30
CA LEU A 48 4.05 -0.06 4.64
C LEU A 48 2.98 1.02 4.82
N ARG A 49 1.80 0.60 5.28
CA ARG A 49 0.67 1.48 5.59
C ARG A 49 0.28 1.37 7.07
N HIS A 50 -0.42 2.40 7.53
CA HIS A 50 -0.83 2.63 8.91
C HIS A 50 0.34 2.80 9.89
N LEU A 51 1.44 3.39 9.42
CA LEU A 51 2.60 3.66 10.26
C LEU A 51 2.29 4.82 11.22
N GLY A 52 2.10 4.52 12.50
CA GLY A 52 1.88 5.53 13.55
C GLY A 52 0.42 5.75 13.95
N VAL A 53 -0.54 5.08 13.29
CA VAL A 53 -1.93 5.07 13.73
C VAL A 53 -2.06 4.16 14.96
N ARG A 54 -2.47 4.74 16.09
CA ARG A 54 -2.65 3.97 17.33
C ARG A 54 -3.84 3.02 17.16
N LYS A 55 -3.62 1.71 17.36
CA LYS A 55 -4.61 0.62 17.29
C LYS A 55 -4.94 0.04 15.90
N SER A 56 -4.26 0.46 14.83
CA SER A 56 -4.37 -0.22 13.53
C SER A 56 -3.33 -1.34 13.41
N HIS A 57 -3.63 -2.32 12.55
CA HIS A 57 -2.63 -3.28 12.12
C HIS A 57 -1.71 -2.64 11.09
N LEU A 58 -0.40 -2.86 11.23
CA LEU A 58 0.58 -2.50 10.21
C LEU A 58 0.30 -3.36 8.97
N GLU A 59 0.12 -2.72 7.82
CA GLU A 59 -0.15 -3.40 6.56
C GLU A 59 1.10 -3.32 5.67
N GLU A 60 1.58 -4.48 5.21
CA GLU A 60 2.70 -4.60 4.28
C GLU A 60 2.18 -5.10 2.93
N ILE A 61 2.46 -4.33 1.88
CA ILE A 61 2.14 -4.67 0.50
C ILE A 61 3.45 -4.89 -0.26
N SER A 62 3.58 -6.09 -0.82
CA SER A 62 4.71 -6.48 -1.68
C SER A 62 4.28 -6.35 -3.14
N LEU A 63 4.82 -5.36 -3.85
CA LEU A 63 4.55 -5.14 -5.27
C LEU A 63 4.86 -6.38 -6.12
N PRO A 64 5.99 -7.09 -5.95
CA PRO A 64 6.25 -8.34 -6.68
C PRO A 64 5.15 -9.39 -6.49
N THR A 65 4.60 -9.49 -5.27
CA THR A 65 3.50 -10.41 -4.97
C THR A 65 2.18 -9.95 -5.61
N VAL A 66 1.94 -8.65 -5.68
CA VAL A 66 0.78 -8.07 -6.38
C VAL A 66 0.86 -8.39 -7.87
N LEU A 67 1.98 -8.05 -8.52
CA LEU A 67 2.21 -8.31 -9.95
C LEU A 67 2.09 -9.81 -10.28
N GLN A 68 2.69 -10.68 -9.46
CA GLN A 68 2.59 -12.14 -9.64
C GLN A 68 1.14 -12.64 -9.54
N LYS A 69 0.36 -12.14 -8.59
CA LYS A 69 -1.04 -12.56 -8.40
C LYS A 69 -1.96 -12.04 -9.49
N LEU A 70 -1.67 -10.87 -10.02
CA LEU A 70 -2.43 -10.28 -11.13
C LEU A 70 -1.95 -10.80 -12.50
N GLY A 71 -0.77 -11.42 -12.57
CA GLY A 71 -0.20 -11.90 -13.83
C GLY A 71 0.13 -10.76 -14.79
N MET A 72 0.67 -9.65 -14.26
CA MET A 72 0.90 -8.41 -15.01
C MET A 72 2.33 -7.90 -14.82
N THR A 73 2.84 -7.18 -15.83
CA THR A 73 4.08 -6.41 -15.71
C THR A 73 3.85 -5.09 -14.95
N GLN A 74 4.92 -4.37 -14.63
CA GLN A 74 4.80 -3.05 -13.98
C GLN A 74 4.07 -2.05 -14.88
N GLU A 75 4.36 -2.07 -16.18
CA GLU A 75 3.74 -1.21 -17.18
C GLU A 75 2.23 -1.46 -17.28
N GLN A 76 1.83 -2.74 -17.29
CA GLN A 76 0.43 -3.13 -17.24
C GLN A 76 -0.24 -2.75 -15.92
N PHE A 77 0.49 -2.82 -14.80
CA PHE A 77 -0.04 -2.39 -13.52
C PHE A 77 -0.25 -0.87 -13.46
N VAL A 78 0.65 -0.08 -14.05
CA VAL A 78 0.48 1.37 -14.22
C VAL A 78 -0.74 1.67 -15.08
N ASP A 79 -0.90 0.97 -16.21
CA ASP A 79 -2.08 1.07 -17.07
C ASP A 79 -3.38 0.78 -16.30
N LEU A 80 -3.35 -0.25 -15.45
CA LEU A 80 -4.49 -0.56 -14.59
C LEU A 80 -4.79 0.61 -13.65
N CYS A 81 -3.80 1.17 -12.95
CA CYS A 81 -3.98 2.32 -12.07
C CYS A 81 -4.58 3.53 -12.80
N ILE A 82 -4.09 3.83 -14.01
CA ILE A 82 -4.62 4.91 -14.85
C ILE A 82 -6.09 4.67 -15.22
N LEU A 83 -6.46 3.45 -15.61
CA LEU A 83 -7.86 3.10 -15.93
C LEU A 83 -8.80 3.19 -14.72
N LEU A 84 -8.31 2.86 -13.51
CA LEU A 84 -9.09 2.98 -12.27
C LEU A 84 -9.30 4.44 -11.86
N GLY A 85 -8.47 5.34 -12.37
CA GLY A 85 -8.40 6.76 -12.04
C GLY A 85 -7.15 7.04 -11.21
N CYS A 86 -6.33 7.97 -11.71
CA CYS A 86 -5.20 8.54 -11.01
C CYS A 86 -5.31 10.08 -11.04
N ASP A 87 -4.47 10.76 -10.28
CA ASP A 87 -4.54 12.22 -10.15
C ASP A 87 -3.96 12.98 -11.37
N TYR A 88 -3.26 12.28 -12.27
CA TYR A 88 -2.50 12.88 -13.36
C TYR A 88 -3.25 12.99 -14.69
N CYS A 89 -4.36 12.27 -14.87
CA CYS A 89 -5.16 12.33 -16.10
C CYS A 89 -6.64 12.04 -15.85
N GLY A 90 -7.49 12.37 -16.84
CA GLY A 90 -8.90 12.02 -16.81
C GLY A 90 -9.16 10.51 -16.67
N LYS A 91 -10.35 10.15 -16.19
CA LYS A 91 -10.78 8.76 -16.00
C LYS A 91 -11.73 8.31 -17.11
N VAL A 92 -11.45 7.15 -17.69
CA VAL A 92 -12.38 6.48 -18.63
C VAL A 92 -13.62 6.01 -17.87
N GLN A 93 -14.78 6.54 -18.24
CA GLN A 93 -16.04 6.22 -17.57
C GLN A 93 -16.50 4.80 -17.89
N GLY A 94 -17.25 4.18 -16.98
CA GLY A 94 -17.81 2.83 -17.16
C GLY A 94 -16.83 1.66 -16.96
N LEU A 95 -15.54 1.93 -16.74
CA LEU A 95 -14.54 0.91 -16.40
C LEU A 95 -14.36 0.79 -14.87
N GLY A 96 -15.02 -0.21 -14.29
CA GLY A 96 -14.79 -0.60 -12.90
C GLY A 96 -13.62 -1.58 -12.76
N LEU A 97 -13.14 -1.77 -11.52
CA LEU A 97 -11.95 -2.59 -11.20
C LEU A 97 -11.91 -3.96 -11.86
N LYS A 98 -12.99 -4.74 -11.73
CA LYS A 98 -13.05 -6.09 -12.29
C LYS A 98 -12.95 -6.10 -13.81
N LYS A 99 -13.63 -5.15 -14.46
CA LYS A 99 -13.68 -5.06 -15.92
C LYS A 99 -12.37 -4.54 -16.49
N ALA A 100 -11.80 -3.48 -15.90
CA ALA A 100 -10.50 -2.94 -16.28
C ALA A 100 -9.41 -4.02 -16.17
N LEU A 101 -9.37 -4.75 -15.06
CA LEU A 101 -8.42 -5.84 -14.86
C LEU A 101 -8.56 -6.94 -15.92
N GLN A 102 -9.78 -7.42 -16.19
CA GLN A 102 -10.02 -8.46 -17.20
C GLN A 102 -9.62 -8.02 -18.61
N LEU A 103 -10.02 -6.81 -19.00
CA LEU A 103 -9.70 -6.26 -20.32
C LEU A 103 -8.19 -6.09 -20.48
N LEU A 104 -7.50 -5.60 -19.46
CA LEU A 104 -6.06 -5.37 -19.54
C LEU A 104 -5.27 -6.68 -19.52
N GLN A 105 -5.72 -7.70 -18.79
CA GLN A 105 -5.15 -9.05 -18.87
C GLN A 105 -5.34 -9.69 -20.26
N LEU A 106 -6.44 -9.39 -20.95
CA LEU A 106 -6.74 -9.93 -22.27
C LEU A 106 -5.99 -9.20 -23.39
N HIS A 107 -5.94 -7.88 -23.32
CA HIS A 107 -5.49 -7.00 -24.40
C HIS A 107 -4.08 -6.43 -24.20
N GLY A 108 -3.55 -6.48 -22.99
CA GLY A 108 -2.17 -6.15 -22.68
C GLY A 108 -1.85 -4.67 -22.51
N SER A 109 -2.58 -3.74 -23.16
CA SER A 109 -2.39 -2.29 -23.00
C SER A 109 -3.71 -1.52 -23.07
N ILE A 110 -3.74 -0.28 -22.56
CA ILE A 110 -4.90 0.61 -22.63
C ILE A 110 -5.38 0.81 -24.08
N GLU A 111 -4.47 0.98 -25.03
CA GLU A 111 -4.79 1.21 -26.44
C GLU A 111 -5.56 0.04 -27.04
N GLU A 112 -5.13 -1.19 -26.76
CA GLU A 112 -5.84 -2.38 -27.22
C GLU A 112 -7.17 -2.55 -26.50
N VAL A 113 -7.25 -2.23 -25.21
CA VAL A 113 -8.53 -2.22 -24.48
C VAL A 113 -9.53 -1.28 -25.15
N LEU A 114 -9.11 -0.07 -25.53
CA LEU A 114 -9.97 0.92 -26.16
C LEU A 114 -10.31 0.58 -27.61
N ARG A 115 -9.42 -0.10 -28.35
CA ARG A 115 -9.73 -0.63 -29.69
C ARG A 115 -10.80 -1.71 -29.66
N ASN A 116 -10.80 -2.53 -28.62
CA ASN A 116 -11.69 -3.69 -28.48
C ASN A 116 -12.95 -3.40 -27.63
N THR A 117 -13.18 -2.13 -27.26
CA THR A 117 -14.31 -1.72 -26.42
C THR A 117 -15.10 -0.59 -27.10
N SER A 118 -16.43 -0.58 -26.95
CA SER A 118 -17.28 0.48 -27.51
C SER A 118 -17.05 1.83 -26.81
N ARG A 119 -16.76 2.87 -27.61
CA ARG A 119 -16.62 4.27 -27.16
C ARG A 119 -17.92 4.87 -26.64
N GLU A 120 -19.08 4.36 -27.06
CA GLU A 120 -20.38 4.79 -26.53
C GLU A 120 -20.52 4.38 -25.06
N SER A 121 -20.03 3.17 -24.73
CA SER A 121 -20.09 2.64 -23.37
C SER A 121 -18.95 3.15 -22.47
N HIS A 122 -17.81 3.55 -23.06
CA HIS A 122 -16.64 4.03 -22.33
C HIS A 122 -16.05 5.25 -23.07
N PRO A 123 -16.64 6.44 -22.89
CA PRO A 123 -16.13 7.64 -23.52
C PRO A 123 -14.74 7.97 -22.97
N ILE A 124 -13.84 8.35 -23.88
CA ILE A 124 -12.51 8.83 -23.55
C ILE A 124 -12.64 10.30 -23.12
N PRO A 125 -12.02 10.73 -22.01
CA PRO A 125 -12.04 12.13 -21.60
C PRO A 125 -11.44 13.06 -22.66
N ASP A 126 -11.97 14.27 -22.77
CA ASP A 126 -11.34 15.31 -23.60
C ASP A 126 -9.96 15.68 -23.02
N GLY A 127 -8.95 15.80 -23.89
CA GLY A 127 -7.57 16.10 -23.46
C GLY A 127 -6.94 15.01 -22.60
N TRP A 128 -7.23 13.73 -22.87
CA TRP A 128 -6.70 12.64 -22.07
C TRP A 128 -5.18 12.46 -22.27
N HIS A 129 -4.41 12.97 -21.31
CA HIS A 129 -2.95 12.94 -21.24
C HIS A 129 -2.40 11.59 -20.74
N LEU A 130 -2.70 10.52 -21.48
CA LEU A 130 -2.33 9.15 -21.11
C LEU A 130 -0.81 8.96 -21.09
N GLU A 131 -0.13 9.41 -22.14
CA GLU A 131 1.31 9.24 -22.31
C GLU A 131 2.10 10.00 -21.24
N GLU A 132 1.65 11.21 -20.87
CA GLU A 132 2.24 11.99 -19.79
C GLU A 132 2.07 11.31 -18.44
N ALA A 133 0.88 10.78 -18.14
CA ALA A 133 0.61 10.05 -16.90
C ALA A 133 1.48 8.77 -16.79
N ARG A 134 1.62 8.01 -17.88
CA ARG A 134 2.52 6.85 -17.91
C ARG A 134 3.97 7.24 -17.70
N ARG A 135 4.43 8.30 -18.37
CA ARG A 135 5.81 8.80 -18.22
C ARG A 135 6.08 9.19 -16.77
N LEU A 136 5.12 9.83 -16.11
CA LEU A 136 5.23 10.21 -14.71
C LEU A 136 5.44 9.00 -13.79
N PHE A 137 4.70 7.91 -13.98
CA PHE A 137 4.88 6.70 -13.16
C PHE A 137 6.11 5.86 -13.52
N LEU A 138 6.43 5.70 -14.81
CA LEU A 138 7.48 4.81 -15.28
C LEU A 138 8.86 5.47 -15.31
N GLN A 139 8.90 6.78 -15.52
CA GLN A 139 10.11 7.59 -15.59
C GLN A 139 9.95 8.85 -14.71
N PRO A 140 9.66 8.70 -13.41
CA PRO A 140 9.51 9.84 -12.52
C PRO A 140 10.82 10.60 -12.37
N GLU A 141 10.71 11.91 -12.22
CA GLU A 141 11.83 12.73 -11.74
C GLU A 141 12.04 12.42 -10.25
N VAL A 142 13.21 11.86 -9.92
CA VAL A 142 13.55 11.42 -8.56
C VAL A 142 14.92 11.94 -8.16
N ALA A 143 15.13 12.17 -6.86
CA ALA A 143 16.46 12.48 -6.36
C ALA A 143 17.40 11.28 -6.59
N ASP A 144 18.65 11.56 -6.98
CA ASP A 144 19.66 10.53 -7.22
C ASP A 144 19.94 9.74 -5.92
N PRO A 145 19.62 8.43 -5.87
CA PRO A 145 19.91 7.62 -4.70
C PRO A 145 21.41 7.53 -4.39
N GLY A 146 22.29 7.65 -5.38
CA GLY A 146 23.74 7.60 -5.18
C GLY A 146 24.29 8.81 -4.41
N GLN A 147 23.57 9.93 -4.42
CA GLN A 147 23.93 11.15 -3.68
C GLN A 147 23.22 11.25 -2.32
N ALA A 148 22.37 10.29 -1.98
CA ALA A 148 21.57 10.30 -0.76
C ALA A 148 22.42 9.99 0.49
N VAL A 149 22.82 11.03 1.23
CA VAL A 149 23.49 10.87 2.52
C VAL A 149 22.45 10.71 3.64
N LEU A 150 22.11 9.47 3.98
CA LEU A 150 21.14 9.13 5.03
C LEU A 150 21.84 8.84 6.37
N GLU A 151 22.38 9.88 6.99
CA GLU A 151 23.04 9.77 8.30
C GLU A 151 22.18 10.32 9.44
N TRP A 152 21.98 9.49 10.47
CA TRP A 152 21.32 9.90 11.71
C TRP A 152 22.32 10.54 12.66
N LYS A 153 22.01 11.74 13.14
CA LYS A 153 22.84 12.52 14.07
C LYS A 153 22.25 12.54 15.47
N GLU A 154 23.06 12.95 16.45
CA GLU A 154 22.53 13.33 17.77
C GLU A 154 21.72 14.64 17.61
N PRO A 155 20.58 14.79 18.30
CA PRO A 155 19.78 15.99 18.25
C PRO A 155 20.49 17.14 18.97
N ASP A 156 20.28 18.35 18.47
CA ASP A 156 20.66 19.59 19.13
C ASP A 156 19.58 19.98 20.15
N GLU A 157 19.82 19.64 21.42
CA GLU A 157 18.85 19.81 22.49
C GLU A 157 18.51 21.26 22.77
N GLU A 158 19.52 22.12 22.89
CA GLU A 158 19.32 23.55 23.15
C GLU A 158 18.73 24.24 21.91
N GLY A 159 19.16 23.86 20.70
CA GLY A 159 18.52 24.30 19.46
C GLY A 159 17.04 23.88 19.37
N LEU A 160 16.69 22.66 19.79
CA LEU A 160 15.30 22.20 19.86
C LEU A 160 14.47 22.95 20.89
N VAL A 161 15.01 23.22 22.07
CA VAL A 161 14.33 24.01 23.10
C VAL A 161 14.11 25.43 22.60
N ASN A 162 15.14 26.07 22.03
CA ASN A 162 15.00 27.42 21.50
C ASN A 162 13.96 27.49 20.38
N PHE A 163 14.02 26.58 19.41
CA PHE A 163 13.08 26.53 18.30
C PHE A 163 11.64 26.23 18.77
N LEU A 164 11.43 25.18 19.58
CA LEU A 164 10.08 24.75 19.96
C LEU A 164 9.48 25.63 21.06
N ALA A 165 10.26 25.98 22.08
CA ALA A 165 9.75 26.70 23.24
C ALA A 165 9.70 28.22 23.00
N HIS A 166 10.77 28.82 22.50
CA HIS A 166 10.85 30.28 22.35
C HIS A 166 10.25 30.77 21.02
N GLN A 167 10.47 30.07 19.89
CA GLN A 167 9.93 30.52 18.60
C GLN A 167 8.54 29.97 18.29
N LYS A 168 8.25 28.72 18.69
CA LYS A 168 6.94 28.07 18.46
C LYS A 168 6.04 28.05 19.71
N CYS A 169 6.44 28.76 20.77
CA CYS A 169 5.65 28.97 22.00
C CYS A 169 5.18 27.69 22.70
N MET A 170 5.92 26.58 22.58
CA MET A 170 5.63 25.37 23.34
C MET A 170 6.13 25.50 24.77
N LYS A 171 5.45 24.87 25.74
CA LYS A 171 5.95 24.82 27.12
C LYS A 171 7.32 24.16 27.17
N GLU A 172 8.34 24.89 27.63
CA GLU A 172 9.71 24.39 27.70
C GLU A 172 9.82 23.09 28.51
N SER A 173 9.16 23.03 29.66
CA SER A 173 9.11 21.82 30.50
C SER A 173 8.59 20.59 29.75
N ARG A 174 7.68 20.79 28.79
CA ARG A 174 7.18 19.71 27.93
C ARG A 174 8.21 19.27 26.89
N VAL A 175 8.99 20.20 26.35
CA VAL A 175 10.05 19.89 25.37
C VAL A 175 11.18 19.14 26.06
N ARG A 176 11.73 19.69 27.15
CA ARG A 176 12.80 19.05 27.94
C ARG A 176 12.38 17.69 28.48
N GLY A 177 11.18 17.58 29.05
CA GLY A 177 10.66 16.30 29.53
C GLY A 177 10.43 15.25 28.44
N ARG A 178 10.24 15.64 27.17
CA ARG A 178 10.20 14.71 26.02
C ARG A 178 11.61 14.30 25.59
N LEU A 179 12.56 15.23 25.57
CA LEU A 179 13.96 14.95 25.24
C LEU A 179 14.57 13.96 26.25
N GLU A 180 14.36 14.17 27.55
CA GLU A 180 14.82 13.25 28.60
C GLU A 180 14.29 11.82 28.40
N LYS A 181 12.97 11.70 28.15
CA LYS A 181 12.34 10.39 27.88
C LYS A 181 12.93 9.73 26.64
N TRP A 182 13.17 10.50 25.60
CA TRP A 182 13.76 10.02 24.36
C TRP A 182 15.22 9.58 24.55
N GLN A 183 16.05 10.34 25.29
CA GLN A 183 17.42 9.96 25.62
C GLN A 183 17.45 8.67 26.44
N ALA A 184 16.58 8.55 27.44
CA ALA A 184 16.46 7.36 28.26
C ALA A 184 16.08 6.13 27.41
N ALA A 185 15.16 6.28 26.46
CA ALA A 185 14.81 5.23 25.52
C ALA A 185 16.00 4.85 24.60
N ARG A 186 16.75 5.82 24.09
CA ARG A 186 17.95 5.59 23.27
C ARG A 186 19.04 4.85 24.02
N LYS A 187 19.33 5.24 25.28
CA LYS A 187 20.28 4.55 26.16
C LYS A 187 19.88 3.09 26.39
N LYS A 188 18.59 2.82 26.61
CA LYS A 188 18.06 1.45 26.74
C LYS A 188 18.24 0.65 25.45
N LEU A 189 17.94 1.25 24.30
CA LEU A 189 18.11 0.59 22.99
C LEU A 189 19.58 0.23 22.71
N ARG A 190 20.51 1.16 22.97
CA ARG A 190 21.96 0.93 22.77
C ARG A 190 22.47 -0.24 23.62
N LYS A 191 22.10 -0.26 24.91
CA LYS A 191 22.42 -1.38 25.82
C LYS A 191 21.85 -2.72 25.33
N ALA A 192 20.62 -2.72 24.80
CA ALA A 192 20.00 -3.94 24.25
C ALA A 192 20.70 -4.41 22.95
N GLN A 193 21.14 -3.49 22.10
CA GLN A 193 21.91 -3.83 20.89
C GLN A 193 23.28 -4.41 21.25
N GLU A 194 23.98 -3.81 22.21
CA GLU A 194 25.27 -4.30 22.70
C GLU A 194 25.17 -5.70 23.34
N SER A 195 24.12 -5.97 24.13
CA SER A 195 23.90 -7.28 24.71
C SER A 195 23.57 -8.34 23.66
N MET A 196 22.78 -8.00 22.65
CA MET A 196 22.47 -8.87 21.52
C MET A 196 23.70 -9.14 20.63
N ALA A 197 24.59 -8.17 20.46
CA ALA A 197 25.85 -8.34 19.75
C ALA A 197 26.81 -9.26 20.52
N LYS A 198 26.94 -9.09 21.84
CA LYS A 198 27.73 -9.98 22.71
C LYS A 198 27.18 -11.41 22.71
N ALA A 199 25.85 -11.59 22.65
CA ALA A 199 25.22 -12.90 22.55
C ALA A 199 25.46 -13.61 21.21
N LYS A 200 25.63 -12.88 20.10
CA LYS A 200 25.97 -13.42 18.77
C LYS A 200 27.43 -13.90 18.65
N GLY A 201 28.32 -13.53 19.58
CA GLY A 201 29.72 -13.99 19.65
C GLY A 201 29.93 -15.37 20.28
N ARG A 202 28.87 -16.10 20.66
CA ARG A 202 28.91 -17.49 21.16
C ARG A 202 28.38 -18.44 20.07
N PRO A 203 28.96 -19.63 19.84
CA PRO A 203 28.57 -20.42 18.67
C PRO A 203 27.17 -21.05 18.79
N ARG A 204 26.37 -20.79 17.74
CA ARG A 204 25.19 -21.47 17.17
C ARG A 204 23.86 -21.51 17.95
N LYS A 205 22.81 -20.97 17.32
CA LYS A 205 21.78 -21.70 16.51
C LYS A 205 20.95 -20.70 15.69
N ALA A 206 20.69 -21.06 14.42
CA ALA A 206 19.77 -20.49 13.40
C ALA A 206 19.41 -18.98 13.44
N ALA A 207 19.69 -18.29 12.34
CA ALA A 207 19.34 -16.89 12.11
C ALA A 207 17.83 -16.63 12.28
N LYS A 208 17.48 -15.76 13.23
CA LYS A 208 16.12 -15.24 13.43
C LYS A 208 15.69 -14.46 12.18
N THR A 209 14.61 -14.91 11.55
CA THR A 209 13.96 -14.24 10.40
C THR A 209 12.92 -13.23 10.93
N MET A 210 12.49 -12.24 10.13
CA MET A 210 11.51 -11.20 10.53
C MET A 210 10.19 -11.70 11.16
N LYS A 211 9.87 -12.99 11.03
CA LYS A 211 8.74 -13.63 11.71
C LYS A 211 8.84 -13.56 13.25
N ASP A 212 10.03 -13.31 13.79
CA ASP A 212 10.29 -13.29 15.23
C ASP A 212 10.07 -11.91 15.89
N PHE A 213 9.93 -10.83 15.11
CA PHE A 213 9.84 -9.46 15.65
C PHE A 213 8.45 -8.83 15.54
N PHE A 214 7.61 -9.28 14.60
CA PHE A 214 6.23 -8.82 14.46
C PHE A 214 5.33 -9.98 14.01
N PRO A 215 4.21 -10.27 14.70
CA PRO A 215 3.22 -11.20 14.19
C PRO A 215 2.52 -10.57 12.99
N ILE A 216 3.03 -10.84 11.78
CA ILE A 216 2.33 -10.57 10.53
C ILE A 216 1.14 -11.53 10.48
N GLN A 217 -0.06 -11.04 10.80
CA GLN A 217 -1.28 -11.82 10.57
C GLN A 217 -1.55 -11.87 9.07
N LYS A 218 -1.08 -12.94 8.42
CA LYS A 218 -1.59 -13.31 7.09
C LYS A 218 -3.08 -13.64 7.24
N ARG A 219 -3.95 -12.90 6.54
CA ARG A 219 -5.37 -13.28 6.44
C ARG A 219 -5.45 -14.73 5.96
N PRO A 220 -6.22 -15.61 6.62
CA PRO A 220 -6.36 -16.98 6.16
C PRO A 220 -6.98 -16.97 4.75
N ASN A 221 -6.34 -17.70 3.83
CA ASN A 221 -6.95 -18.07 2.55
C ASN A 221 -8.24 -18.84 2.86
N LYS A 222 -9.40 -18.17 2.80
CA LYS A 222 -10.65 -18.89 2.65
C LYS A 222 -10.66 -19.45 1.24
N ALA A 223 -10.32 -20.74 1.12
CA ALA A 223 -10.66 -21.51 -0.06
C ALA A 223 -12.17 -21.34 -0.35
N PRO A 224 -12.59 -21.24 -1.62
CA PRO A 224 -14.00 -21.22 -1.94
C PRO A 224 -14.58 -22.58 -1.56
N VAL A 225 -15.33 -22.63 -0.46
CA VAL A 225 -16.09 -23.81 -0.09
C VAL A 225 -17.26 -23.88 -1.05
N CYS A 226 -17.13 -24.77 -2.04
CA CYS A 226 -18.21 -25.19 -2.92
C CYS A 226 -19.20 -26.00 -2.07
N SER A 227 -20.39 -25.46 -1.81
CA SER A 227 -21.47 -26.21 -1.15
C SER A 227 -21.98 -27.28 -2.11
N PRO A 228 -22.04 -28.57 -1.73
CA PRO A 228 -22.60 -29.59 -2.60
C PRO A 228 -24.13 -29.49 -2.64
N ALA A 229 -24.66 -29.46 -3.86
CA ALA A 229 -26.08 -29.57 -4.16
C ALA A 229 -26.66 -30.86 -3.56
N ARG A 230 -27.68 -30.75 -2.69
CA ARG A 230 -28.50 -31.90 -2.28
C ARG A 230 -29.64 -32.09 -3.28
N LYS A 231 -29.64 -33.24 -3.98
CA LYS A 231 -30.80 -33.79 -4.69
C LYS A 231 -31.34 -35.04 -3.98
N LYS A 232 -32.62 -34.95 -3.59
CA LYS A 232 -33.73 -35.94 -3.57
C LYS A 232 -33.65 -37.28 -2.79
N GLN A 233 -34.70 -37.51 -1.99
CA GLN A 233 -35.55 -38.73 -1.91
C GLN A 233 -36.85 -38.34 -1.18
N LYS A 234 -38.08 -38.33 -1.75
CA LYS A 234 -39.05 -39.31 -2.32
C LYS A 234 -40.07 -39.90 -1.30
N LEU A 235 -41.35 -39.56 -1.53
CA LEU A 235 -42.63 -40.29 -1.34
C LEU A 235 -43.22 -40.58 0.07
N SER A 236 -44.47 -40.14 0.25
CA SER A 236 -45.59 -41.05 0.57
C SER A 236 -46.96 -40.44 0.19
N GLU A 237 -47.79 -41.23 -0.49
CA GLU A 237 -49.16 -40.94 -0.93
C GLU A 237 -50.18 -40.89 0.23
N LYS A 238 -51.27 -40.12 0.03
CA LYS A 238 -52.68 -40.56 0.20
C LYS A 238 -53.65 -39.49 -0.34
N ALA A 239 -54.55 -39.91 -1.23
CA ALA A 239 -55.67 -39.16 -1.81
C ALA A 239 -56.96 -39.36 -0.96
N PRO A 240 -58.18 -38.96 -1.40
CA PRO A 240 -58.65 -37.75 -2.11
C PRO A 240 -59.80 -37.04 -1.35
N GLY A 241 -60.18 -35.82 -1.76
CA GLY A 241 -61.33 -35.11 -1.20
C GLY A 241 -61.93 -34.06 -2.14
N ILE A 242 -63.05 -34.43 -2.75
CA ILE A 242 -64.02 -33.66 -3.55
C ILE A 242 -64.36 -32.29 -2.93
N CYS A 243 -64.44 -31.19 -3.72
CA CYS A 243 -65.70 -30.42 -3.95
C CYS A 243 -65.52 -29.13 -4.78
N LYS A 244 -66.33 -29.04 -5.85
CA LYS A 244 -67.07 -27.90 -6.40
C LYS A 244 -66.39 -26.64 -6.96
N ARG A 245 -66.68 -26.47 -8.26
CA ARG A 245 -66.88 -25.24 -9.05
C ARG A 245 -67.45 -24.07 -8.24
N HIS A 246 -66.99 -22.86 -8.53
CA HIS A 246 -67.89 -21.74 -8.86
C HIS A 246 -67.21 -20.77 -9.82
N SER A 247 -67.97 -20.46 -10.87
CA SER A 247 -67.81 -19.43 -11.89
C SER A 247 -68.14 -18.03 -11.36
N LEU A 248 -67.88 -17.03 -12.23
CA LEU A 248 -68.19 -15.58 -12.16
C LEU A 248 -66.96 -14.75 -11.76
N GLY A 249 -66.53 -13.72 -12.46
CA GLY A 249 -67.11 -13.00 -13.59
C GLY A 249 -66.71 -11.52 -13.49
N ALA A 250 -66.40 -10.94 -14.65
CA ALA A 250 -66.49 -9.52 -15.02
C ALA A 250 -65.44 -8.50 -14.50
N LEU A 251 -65.00 -7.73 -15.51
CA LEU A 251 -64.29 -6.44 -15.57
C LEU A 251 -62.76 -6.47 -15.44
#